data_AF-A0A126T8N1-F1
#
_entry.id   AF-A0A126T8N1-F1
#
_cell.length_a   1.000
_cell.length_b   1.000
_cell.length_c   1.000
_cell.angle_alpha   90.00
_cell.angle_beta   90.00
_cell.angle_gamma   90.00
#
_symmetry.space_group_name_H-M   'P 1'
#
loop_
_entity.id
_entity.type
_entity.pdbx_description
1 polymer ?
#
loop_
_entity_poly.entity_id
_entity_poly.type
_entity_poly.pdbx_seq_one_letter_code
_entity_poly.pdbx_strand_id
1 'polypeptide(L)'
;MNPLLSGSLDVDMLLVSKQSEPLTPEKVDTLRHIQNYDVSKFNEAEVRSYIIDPMLRVLGYDKGTPFSTSLERQLTFVGQTRRSDYHVHLWDENFWLLEAKRPRIGISSFGYEDFSQALEYSVHPSVNAALIVLCDGLKLEIFDREVDVENPVLRVEIKNLVAEFDKVRAILEPMQVWFFQKRRIIRLLDRVFDKEFVMNRVEEFSDLLPRRLRAKQNTIVENFRKTVKPDSDAQREKAQSASLPELTELYMKFDFPIPVDNAVNRRLIELSLPESFNVMYRIFPDRPRAANDAFMSQAAAYLAGLAEKRDTVEWLPAWLAPGIQGGAELDASIKYFLDQCLTYFEDYEPYRLVLLATNAVSRIAKINVISNNAIQKLGADLHAFARLTIPEISWAQVIASPEEQLINLIDMQAIAALDDFVVKNKMEKGGFKIESAKHQLRGYWELEKKLLAAIPNYKALLAERRPGKMRVTECASVTYDNLGHATIARLHRFPKWKSYLLTERRELVEQVASTGSWAAKELLGLKIEDEFPRMKDDQLADRFFLGDIDTLRAIRSGYS
;
A
#
# COMPACT_ATOMS: atom_id res chain seq x y z
N MET A 1 -16.66 19.19 -7.71
CA MET A 1 -17.22 18.32 -8.77
C MET A 1 -16.57 16.96 -8.66
N ASN A 2 -17.37 15.89 -8.63
CA ASN A 2 -16.88 14.53 -8.43
C ASN A 2 -16.21 14.04 -9.72
N PRO A 3 -14.89 13.77 -9.74
CA PRO A 3 -14.14 13.40 -10.96
C PRO A 3 -14.59 12.06 -11.58
N LEU A 4 -15.49 11.34 -10.93
CA LEU A 4 -16.03 10.06 -11.37
C LEU A 4 -17.13 10.16 -12.45
N LEU A 5 -17.56 11.36 -12.85
CA LEU A 5 -18.72 11.55 -13.76
C LEU A 5 -18.36 11.80 -15.25
N SER A 6 -17.08 11.85 -15.64
CA SER A 6 -16.67 12.18 -17.02
C SER A 6 -16.31 10.98 -17.92
N GLY A 7 -16.45 9.74 -17.45
CA GLY A 7 -16.28 8.53 -18.29
C GLY A 7 -14.84 8.18 -18.71
N SER A 8 -13.87 9.07 -18.49
CA SER A 8 -12.44 8.74 -18.45
C SER A 8 -11.84 9.23 -17.14
N LEU A 9 -11.15 8.35 -16.42
CA LEU A 9 -10.47 8.71 -15.18
C LEU A 9 -9.42 9.80 -15.49
N ASP A 10 -9.66 11.03 -15.01
CA ASP A 10 -8.69 12.12 -15.13
C ASP A 10 -7.61 11.94 -14.05
N VAL A 11 -6.52 11.27 -14.44
CA VAL A 11 -5.38 10.94 -13.58
C VAL A 11 -4.79 12.19 -12.93
N ASP A 12 -4.67 13.29 -13.68
CA ASP A 12 -4.09 14.52 -13.17
C ASP A 12 -4.96 15.10 -12.07
N MET A 13 -6.28 15.12 -12.28
CA MET A 13 -7.24 15.55 -11.26
C MET A 13 -7.24 14.66 -10.02
N LEU A 14 -7.04 13.35 -10.16
CA LEU A 14 -6.90 12.44 -9.02
C LEU A 14 -5.65 12.75 -8.19
N LEU A 15 -4.51 13.01 -8.83
CA LEU A 15 -3.25 13.32 -8.16
C LEU A 15 -3.28 14.63 -7.38
N VAL A 16 -4.19 15.54 -7.75
CA VAL A 16 -4.42 16.82 -7.05
C VAL A 16 -5.72 16.83 -6.24
N SER A 17 -6.24 15.67 -5.87
CA SER A 17 -7.46 15.53 -5.07
C SER A 17 -7.27 14.54 -3.92
N LYS A 18 -8.16 14.64 -2.93
CA LYS A 18 -8.22 13.68 -1.82
C LYS A 18 -9.66 13.24 -1.58
N GLN A 19 -9.88 11.98 -1.24
CA GLN A 19 -11.16 11.52 -0.72
C GLN A 19 -11.26 11.85 0.77
N SER A 20 -12.37 12.45 1.17
CA SER A 20 -12.70 12.67 2.58
C SER A 20 -13.14 11.37 3.25
N GLU A 21 -12.67 11.13 4.47
CA GLU A 21 -13.09 9.96 5.25
C GLU A 21 -14.57 10.08 5.66
N PRO A 22 -15.30 8.97 5.88
CA PRO A 22 -16.66 9.05 6.42
C PRO A 22 -16.70 9.74 7.79
N LEU A 23 -17.76 10.50 8.06
CA LEU A 23 -17.96 11.09 9.38
C LEU A 23 -18.24 10.00 10.42
N THR A 24 -17.65 10.14 11.62
CA THR A 24 -17.96 9.28 12.76
C THR A 24 -19.35 9.62 13.32
N PRO A 25 -20.04 8.67 13.98
CA PRO A 25 -21.34 8.94 14.61
C PRO A 25 -21.32 10.15 15.56
N GLU A 26 -20.24 10.29 16.35
CA GLU A 26 -20.03 11.41 17.28
C GLU A 26 -19.96 12.77 16.57
N LYS A 27 -19.28 12.82 15.41
CA LYS A 27 -19.22 14.02 14.57
C LYS A 27 -20.59 14.35 13.99
N VAL A 28 -21.34 13.35 13.55
CA VAL A 28 -22.72 13.53 13.05
C VAL A 28 -23.63 14.07 14.16
N ASP A 29 -23.53 13.56 15.38
CA ASP A 29 -24.33 14.05 16.50
C ASP A 29 -23.96 15.49 16.89
N THR A 30 -22.67 15.84 16.82
CA THR A 30 -22.22 17.24 17.00
C THR A 30 -22.84 18.16 15.95
N LEU A 31 -22.84 17.76 14.67
CA LEU A 31 -23.48 18.54 13.60
C LEU A 31 -25.00 18.66 13.79
N ARG A 32 -25.65 17.59 14.25
CA ARG A 32 -27.09 17.60 14.56
C ARG A 32 -27.39 18.56 15.72
N HIS A 33 -26.51 18.63 16.72
CA HIS A 33 -26.62 19.59 17.80
C HIS A 33 -26.50 21.03 17.30
N ILE A 34 -25.50 21.31 16.46
CA ILE A 34 -25.31 22.63 15.81
C ILE A 34 -26.57 23.04 15.04
N GLN A 35 -27.08 22.12 14.21
CA GLN A 35 -28.26 22.32 13.36
C GLN A 35 -29.52 22.73 14.14
N ASN A 36 -29.63 22.32 15.41
CA ASN A 36 -30.83 22.49 16.23
C ASN A 36 -30.78 23.72 17.17
N TYR A 37 -29.71 24.52 17.16
CA TYR A 37 -29.66 25.74 17.96
C TYR A 37 -30.69 26.78 17.47
N ASP A 38 -31.41 27.39 18.42
CA ASP A 38 -32.11 28.65 18.17
C ASP A 38 -31.13 29.82 18.30
N VAL A 39 -30.62 30.26 17.15
CA VAL A 39 -29.63 31.34 17.07
C VAL A 39 -30.25 32.74 17.06
N SER A 40 -31.58 32.90 17.15
CA SER A 40 -32.26 34.19 16.95
C SER A 40 -31.77 35.31 17.87
N LYS A 41 -31.25 34.97 19.05
CA LYS A 41 -30.73 35.91 20.05
C LYS A 41 -29.21 35.94 20.14
N PHE A 42 -28.50 35.14 19.34
CA PHE A 42 -27.06 35.03 19.45
C PHE A 42 -26.39 36.35 19.06
N ASN A 43 -25.34 36.70 19.78
CA ASN A 43 -24.33 37.65 19.34
C ASN A 43 -23.21 36.93 18.56
N GLU A 44 -22.27 37.69 18.00
CA GLU A 44 -21.18 37.13 17.21
C GLU A 44 -20.31 36.15 18.01
N ALA A 45 -19.98 36.46 19.27
CA ALA A 45 -19.20 35.56 20.12
C ALA A 45 -19.95 34.24 20.43
N GLU A 46 -21.27 34.28 20.55
CA GLU A 46 -22.09 33.06 20.72
C GLU A 46 -22.12 32.23 19.43
N VAL A 47 -22.23 32.85 18.25
CA VAL A 47 -22.08 32.15 16.96
C VAL A 47 -20.70 31.50 16.88
N ARG A 48 -19.64 32.20 17.30
CA ARG A 48 -18.28 31.67 17.36
C ARG A 48 -18.20 30.41 18.23
N SER A 49 -18.65 30.48 19.48
CA SER A 49 -18.51 29.38 20.43
C SER A 49 -19.44 28.19 20.20
N TYR A 50 -20.69 28.42 19.82
CA TYR A 50 -21.70 27.35 19.74
C TYR A 50 -21.87 26.76 18.33
N ILE A 51 -21.47 27.49 17.28
CA ILE A 51 -21.63 27.05 15.89
C ILE A 51 -20.27 26.82 15.24
N ILE A 52 -19.41 27.84 15.18
CA ILE A 52 -18.18 27.81 14.40
C ILE A 52 -17.13 26.90 15.04
N ASP A 53 -16.83 27.06 16.32
CA ASP A 53 -15.84 26.26 17.04
C ASP A 53 -16.11 24.75 16.93
N PRO A 54 -17.31 24.23 17.24
CA PRO A 54 -17.57 22.79 17.10
C PRO A 54 -17.56 22.35 15.64
N MET A 55 -18.00 23.18 14.69
CA MET A 55 -17.91 22.88 13.27
C MET A 55 -16.46 22.73 12.78
N LEU A 56 -15.56 23.63 13.21
CA LEU A 56 -14.13 23.57 12.90
C LEU A 56 -13.49 22.29 13.47
N ARG A 57 -13.88 21.86 14.67
CA ARG A 57 -13.44 20.58 15.24
C ARG A 57 -13.93 19.39 14.42
N VAL A 58 -15.17 19.40 13.95
CA VAL A 58 -15.69 18.33 13.07
C VAL A 58 -14.91 18.27 11.75
N LEU A 59 -14.56 19.44 11.18
CA LEU A 59 -13.68 19.56 9.99
C LEU A 59 -12.27 19.03 10.23
N GLY A 60 -11.84 18.85 11.48
CA GLY A 60 -10.52 18.34 11.84
C GLY A 60 -9.51 19.41 12.23
N TYR A 61 -9.97 20.61 12.58
CA TYR A 61 -9.13 21.68 13.12
C TYR A 61 -9.16 21.70 14.64
N ASP A 62 -8.00 21.62 15.27
CA ASP A 62 -7.88 21.68 16.73
C ASP A 62 -6.57 22.34 17.19
N LYS A 63 -6.62 22.98 18.37
CA LYS A 63 -5.47 23.72 18.93
C LYS A 63 -4.32 22.77 19.26
N GLY A 64 -3.10 23.18 18.93
CA GLY A 64 -1.89 22.39 19.18
C GLY A 64 -1.68 21.22 18.21
N THR A 65 -2.51 21.11 17.16
CA THR A 65 -2.30 20.16 16.06
C THR A 65 -1.72 20.88 14.83
N PRO A 66 -1.17 20.15 13.83
CA PRO A 66 -0.73 20.73 12.57
C PRO A 66 -1.83 21.44 11.77
N PHE A 67 -3.10 21.21 12.14
CA PHE A 67 -4.30 21.81 11.55
C PHE A 67 -5.00 22.62 12.65
N SER A 68 -4.54 23.83 12.90
CA SER A 68 -5.00 24.60 14.06
C SER A 68 -5.78 25.83 13.67
N THR A 69 -6.47 26.41 14.65
CA THR A 69 -7.11 27.72 14.52
C THR A 69 -6.36 28.71 15.41
N SER A 70 -6.04 29.89 14.90
CA SER A 70 -5.63 31.01 15.73
C SER A 70 -6.70 32.07 15.74
N LEU A 71 -7.07 32.49 16.94
CA LEU A 71 -7.98 33.60 17.17
C LEU A 71 -7.19 34.92 17.16
N GLU A 72 -7.79 35.98 16.63
CA GLU A 72 -7.40 37.37 16.89
C GLU A 72 -5.94 37.75 16.56
N ARG A 73 -5.41 37.31 15.41
CA ARG A 73 -4.08 37.79 14.97
C ARG A 73 -4.19 39.27 14.59
N GLN A 74 -3.29 40.08 15.13
CA GLN A 74 -3.19 41.49 14.78
C GLN A 74 -2.54 41.62 13.39
N LEU A 75 -3.27 42.24 12.46
CA LEU A 75 -2.79 42.59 11.13
C LEU A 75 -2.67 44.10 11.03
N THR A 76 -1.54 44.58 10.53
CA THR A 76 -1.27 46.01 10.39
C THR A 76 -1.40 46.42 8.94
N PHE A 77 -2.40 47.25 8.65
CA PHE A 77 -2.61 47.86 7.34
C PHE A 77 -2.29 49.34 7.44
N VAL A 78 -1.19 49.78 6.81
CA VAL A 78 -0.82 51.21 6.72
C VAL A 78 -0.92 51.92 8.09
N GLY A 79 -0.36 51.30 9.14
CA GLY A 79 -0.36 51.82 10.50
C GLY A 79 -1.64 51.60 11.33
N GLN A 80 -2.70 51.03 10.76
CA GLN A 80 -3.91 50.62 11.48
C GLN A 80 -3.87 49.13 11.82
N THR A 81 -4.06 48.80 13.09
CA THR A 81 -4.15 47.41 13.53
C THR A 81 -5.60 46.95 13.50
N ARG A 82 -5.86 45.87 12.75
CA ARG A 82 -7.16 45.19 12.70
C ARG A 82 -7.03 43.74 13.17
N ARG A 83 -8.15 43.14 13.57
CA ARG A 83 -8.23 41.75 14.06
C ARG A 83 -9.34 41.02 13.31
N SER A 84 -9.01 39.88 12.73
CA SER A 84 -10.00 38.94 12.18
C SER A 84 -10.34 37.86 13.19
N ASP A 85 -11.53 37.27 13.07
CA ASP A 85 -12.04 36.29 14.02
C ASP A 85 -11.24 34.97 14.00
N TYR A 86 -11.14 34.33 12.83
CA TYR A 86 -10.42 33.07 12.69
C TYR A 86 -9.43 33.09 11.53
N HIS A 87 -8.19 32.73 11.85
CA HIS A 87 -7.26 32.20 10.88
C HIS A 87 -7.15 30.70 11.05
N VAL A 88 -7.29 29.98 9.94
CA VAL A 88 -7.19 28.53 9.95
C VAL A 88 -5.86 28.14 9.34
N HIS A 89 -5.01 27.54 10.19
CA HIS A 89 -3.66 27.14 9.87
C HIS A 89 -3.64 25.73 9.32
N LEU A 90 -2.91 25.57 8.22
CA LEU A 90 -2.43 24.29 7.77
C LEU A 90 -0.91 24.38 7.69
N TRP A 91 -0.20 23.67 8.58
CA TRP A 91 1.26 23.66 8.60
C TRP A 91 1.85 25.09 8.75
N ASP A 92 1.26 25.87 9.66
CA ASP A 92 1.61 27.27 9.96
C ASP A 92 1.33 28.29 8.84
N GLU A 93 0.66 27.88 7.76
CA GLU A 93 0.22 28.74 6.66
C GLU A 93 -1.29 28.98 6.67
N ASN A 94 -1.71 30.19 6.28
CA ASN A 94 -3.11 30.63 6.27
C ASN A 94 -3.73 30.42 4.89
N PHE A 95 -4.37 29.28 4.64
CA PHE A 95 -4.97 29.04 3.32
C PHE A 95 -6.40 29.55 3.16
N TRP A 96 -7.10 29.73 4.28
CA TRP A 96 -8.46 30.27 4.31
C TRP A 96 -8.75 30.99 5.63
N LEU A 97 -9.80 31.83 5.64
CA LEU A 97 -10.25 32.55 6.83
C LEU A 97 -11.75 32.42 7.00
N LEU A 98 -12.20 32.60 8.24
CA LEU A 98 -13.61 32.61 8.60
C LEU A 98 -13.92 33.84 9.44
N GLU A 99 -14.93 34.59 9.01
CA GLU A 99 -15.46 35.75 9.73
C GLU A 99 -16.85 35.41 10.27
N ALA A 100 -17.05 35.63 11.57
CA ALA A 100 -18.33 35.43 12.21
C ALA A 100 -19.17 36.70 12.08
N LYS A 101 -20.48 36.54 11.94
CA LYS A 101 -21.43 37.66 11.94
C LYS A 101 -22.59 37.36 12.86
N ARG A 102 -23.30 38.42 13.25
CA ARG A 102 -24.56 38.29 13.99
C ARG A 102 -25.65 37.70 13.09
N PRO A 103 -26.48 36.76 13.57
CA PRO A 103 -27.62 36.22 12.82
C PRO A 103 -28.55 37.32 12.32
N ARG A 104 -28.86 37.33 11.02
CA ARG A 104 -29.84 38.26 10.42
C ARG A 104 -31.02 37.50 9.83
N ILE A 105 -32.12 37.43 10.59
CA ILE A 105 -33.34 36.71 10.21
C ILE A 105 -33.96 37.34 8.96
N GLY A 106 -34.36 36.51 8.00
CA GLY A 106 -34.99 36.95 6.75
C GLY A 106 -34.04 37.43 5.67
N ILE A 107 -32.73 37.50 5.95
CA ILE A 107 -31.72 37.86 4.95
C ILE A 107 -31.10 36.59 4.35
N SER A 108 -31.29 36.41 3.04
CA SER A 108 -30.79 35.25 2.33
C SER A 108 -29.27 35.26 2.23
N SER A 109 -28.60 36.32 1.80
CA SER A 109 -27.14 36.32 1.53
C SER A 109 -26.39 37.32 2.41
N PHE A 110 -25.06 37.17 2.52
CA PHE A 110 -24.24 38.22 3.11
C PHE A 110 -24.21 39.46 2.22
N GLY A 111 -24.07 40.64 2.83
CA GLY A 111 -23.98 41.91 2.12
C GLY A 111 -22.53 42.29 1.81
N TYR A 112 -22.36 43.33 0.98
CA TYR A 112 -21.04 43.85 0.60
C TYR A 112 -20.17 44.22 1.81
N GLU A 113 -20.73 44.86 2.84
CA GLU A 113 -19.96 45.29 4.02
C GLU A 113 -19.37 44.09 4.78
N ASP A 114 -20.16 43.02 4.97
CA ASP A 114 -19.71 41.81 5.64
C ASP A 114 -18.58 41.12 4.86
N PHE A 115 -18.71 41.08 3.52
CA PHE A 115 -17.72 40.47 2.63
C PHE A 115 -16.45 41.32 2.50
N SER A 116 -16.57 42.64 2.36
CA SER A 116 -15.44 43.57 2.18
C SER A 116 -14.46 43.49 3.35
N GLN A 117 -14.97 43.35 4.58
CA GLN A 117 -14.12 43.18 5.77
C GLN A 117 -13.28 41.90 5.69
N ALA A 118 -13.90 40.77 5.33
CA ALA A 118 -13.22 39.49 5.19
C ALA A 118 -12.23 39.49 3.99
N LEU A 119 -12.59 40.17 2.90
CA LEU A 119 -11.75 40.35 1.72
C LEU A 119 -10.46 41.11 2.05
N GLU A 120 -10.54 42.21 2.81
CA GLU A 120 -9.37 42.98 3.24
C GLU A 120 -8.37 42.11 4.04
N TYR A 121 -8.87 41.26 4.93
CA TYR A 121 -8.01 40.32 5.66
C TYR A 121 -7.38 39.28 4.76
N SER A 122 -8.12 38.77 3.78
CA SER A 122 -7.64 37.73 2.87
C SER A 122 -6.43 38.16 2.04
N VAL A 123 -6.36 39.45 1.67
CA VAL A 123 -5.31 39.99 0.77
C VAL A 123 -4.03 40.37 1.52
N HIS A 124 -4.05 40.40 2.85
CA HIS A 124 -2.86 40.72 3.63
C HIS A 124 -1.74 39.69 3.35
N PRO A 125 -0.48 40.08 3.05
CA PRO A 125 0.56 39.14 2.65
C PRO A 125 0.87 38.02 3.64
N SER A 126 0.71 38.28 4.95
CA SER A 126 0.89 37.26 6.00
C SER A 126 -0.30 36.29 6.13
N VAL A 127 -1.41 36.58 5.45
CA VAL A 127 -2.61 35.75 5.43
C VAL A 127 -2.74 35.12 4.05
N ASN A 128 -2.89 35.92 2.98
CA ASN A 128 -2.99 35.46 1.59
C ASN A 128 -3.98 34.29 1.41
N ALA A 129 -5.08 34.35 2.14
CA ALA A 129 -6.14 33.35 2.08
C ALA A 129 -6.85 33.47 0.73
N ALA A 130 -6.99 32.34 0.04
CA ALA A 130 -7.71 32.28 -1.24
C ALA A 130 -9.20 32.01 -1.03
N LEU A 131 -9.55 31.28 0.04
CA LEU A 131 -10.92 30.99 0.42
C LEU A 131 -11.36 31.90 1.57
N ILE A 132 -12.56 32.48 1.42
CA ILE A 132 -13.21 33.35 2.40
C ILE A 132 -14.48 32.67 2.85
N VAL A 133 -14.69 32.56 4.16
CA VAL A 133 -15.90 31.95 4.74
C VAL A 133 -16.60 32.95 5.63
N LEU A 134 -17.91 33.11 5.43
CA LEU A 134 -18.78 33.93 6.27
C LEU A 134 -19.81 33.01 6.94
N CYS A 135 -20.03 33.20 8.25
CA CYS A 135 -21.02 32.44 9.01
C CYS A 135 -21.74 33.33 10.02
N ASP A 136 -23.08 33.29 10.02
CA ASP A 136 -23.92 34.05 10.95
C ASP A 136 -24.75 33.16 11.89
N GLY A 137 -24.49 31.85 11.91
CA GLY A 137 -25.26 30.87 12.66
C GLY A 137 -26.56 30.41 11.97
N LEU A 138 -27.06 31.12 10.96
CA LEU A 138 -28.20 30.70 10.11
C LEU A 138 -27.72 30.12 8.78
N LYS A 139 -26.64 30.66 8.23
CA LYS A 139 -26.04 30.26 6.96
C LYS A 139 -24.52 30.32 7.00
N LEU A 140 -23.92 29.57 6.10
CA LEU A 140 -22.49 29.54 5.81
C LEU A 140 -22.30 29.75 4.31
N GLU A 141 -21.47 30.72 3.93
CA GLU A 141 -21.11 31.02 2.53
C GLU A 141 -19.60 30.97 2.35
N ILE A 142 -19.12 30.25 1.33
CA ILE A 142 -17.70 30.08 0.99
C ILE A 142 -17.44 30.69 -0.39
N PHE A 143 -16.43 31.56 -0.49
CA PHE A 143 -16.01 32.21 -1.72
C PHE A 143 -14.58 31.82 -2.10
N ASP A 144 -14.30 31.68 -3.40
CA ASP A 144 -12.94 31.61 -3.95
C ASP A 144 -12.61 32.99 -4.55
N ARG A 145 -11.81 33.76 -3.81
CA ARG A 145 -11.46 35.15 -4.14
C ARG A 145 -10.86 35.29 -5.55
N GLU A 146 -10.22 34.24 -6.06
CA GLU A 146 -9.53 34.29 -7.34
C GLU A 146 -10.39 33.89 -8.54
N VAL A 147 -11.63 33.47 -8.29
CA VAL A 147 -12.59 32.99 -9.30
C VAL A 147 -13.83 33.87 -9.33
N ASP A 148 -14.56 33.97 -8.21
CA ASP A 148 -15.82 34.69 -8.12
C ASP A 148 -16.00 35.24 -6.70
N VAL A 149 -16.22 36.56 -6.62
CA VAL A 149 -16.44 37.30 -5.36
C VAL A 149 -17.88 37.80 -5.23
N GLU A 150 -18.71 37.61 -6.25
CA GLU A 150 -20.15 37.93 -6.22
C GLU A 150 -20.96 36.72 -5.77
N ASN A 151 -20.60 35.52 -6.26
CA ASN A 151 -21.32 34.30 -5.94
C ASN A 151 -20.48 33.36 -5.06
N PRO A 152 -21.04 32.83 -3.96
CA PRO A 152 -20.33 31.83 -3.18
C PRO A 152 -20.21 30.52 -3.97
N VAL A 153 -19.02 29.90 -3.89
CA VAL A 153 -18.75 28.54 -4.39
C VAL A 153 -19.62 27.51 -3.69
N LEU A 154 -19.92 27.75 -2.40
CA LEU A 154 -20.84 26.93 -1.64
C LEU A 154 -21.62 27.80 -0.66
N ARG A 155 -22.92 27.55 -0.58
CA ARG A 155 -23.79 28.06 0.45
C ARG A 155 -24.54 26.92 1.12
N VAL A 156 -24.56 26.94 2.45
CA VAL A 156 -25.28 25.95 3.28
C VAL A 156 -26.11 26.67 4.32
N GLU A 157 -27.38 26.28 4.45
CA GLU A 157 -28.22 26.72 5.57
C GLU A 157 -27.92 25.82 6.77
N ILE A 158 -27.66 26.40 7.95
CA ILE A 158 -27.25 25.64 9.14
C ILE A 158 -28.32 24.64 9.58
N LYS A 159 -29.61 24.90 9.31
CA LYS A 159 -30.70 23.95 9.51
C LYS A 159 -30.61 22.67 8.66
N ASN A 160 -29.78 22.65 7.61
CA ASN A 160 -29.52 21.51 6.73
C ASN A 160 -28.09 20.97 6.90
N LEU A 161 -27.36 21.43 7.92
CA LEU A 161 -25.92 21.22 8.04
C LEU A 161 -25.56 19.73 7.95
N VAL A 162 -26.26 18.83 8.64
CA VAL A 162 -25.95 17.39 8.64
C VAL A 162 -26.02 16.80 7.22
N ALA A 163 -27.02 17.18 6.43
CA ALA A 163 -27.23 16.63 5.08
C ALA A 163 -26.22 17.18 4.06
N GLU A 164 -25.72 18.39 4.27
CA GLU A 164 -24.88 19.10 3.31
C GLU A 164 -23.41 19.21 3.75
N PHE A 165 -23.07 18.69 4.94
CA PHE A 165 -21.75 18.91 5.53
C PHE A 165 -20.61 18.36 4.67
N ASP A 166 -20.80 17.25 3.97
CA ASP A 166 -19.77 16.70 3.10
C ASP A 166 -19.40 17.67 1.96
N LYS A 167 -20.31 18.57 1.55
CA LYS A 167 -19.98 19.64 0.59
C LYS A 167 -19.02 20.66 1.22
N VAL A 168 -19.23 21.01 2.50
CA VAL A 168 -18.34 21.90 3.26
C VAL A 168 -16.97 21.24 3.43
N ARG A 169 -16.95 19.96 3.82
CA ARG A 169 -15.72 19.19 3.98
C ARG A 169 -14.91 19.10 2.70
N ALA A 170 -15.56 18.87 1.56
CA ALA A 170 -14.92 18.80 0.25
C ALA A 170 -14.15 20.08 -0.13
N ILE A 171 -14.38 21.20 0.56
CA ILE A 171 -13.70 22.47 0.34
C ILE A 171 -12.76 22.82 1.52
N LEU A 172 -13.25 22.70 2.76
CA LEU A 172 -12.61 23.26 3.95
C LEU A 172 -11.92 22.24 4.85
N GLU A 173 -12.05 20.93 4.62
CA GLU A 173 -11.28 19.95 5.39
C GLU A 173 -9.76 20.14 5.14
N PRO A 174 -8.87 19.95 6.13
CA PRO A 174 -7.45 20.28 6.02
C PRO A 174 -6.77 19.79 4.73
N MET A 175 -6.99 18.52 4.36
CA MET A 175 -6.42 17.96 3.13
C MET A 175 -7.07 18.54 1.87
N GLN A 176 -8.36 18.85 1.89
CA GLN A 176 -9.02 19.46 0.74
C GLN A 176 -8.47 20.86 0.45
N VAL A 177 -8.22 21.64 1.50
CA VAL A 177 -7.58 22.96 1.41
C VAL A 177 -6.15 22.83 0.88
N TRP A 178 -5.37 21.86 1.38
CA TRP A 178 -4.02 21.60 0.89
C TRP A 178 -3.99 21.33 -0.62
N PHE A 179 -4.86 20.44 -1.07
CA PHE A 179 -4.98 20.09 -2.48
C PHE A 179 -5.59 21.20 -3.32
N PHE A 180 -6.46 22.04 -2.74
CA PHE A 180 -6.94 23.26 -3.38
C PHE A 180 -5.78 24.22 -3.73
N GLN A 181 -4.79 24.37 -2.85
CA GLN A 181 -3.61 25.20 -3.14
C GLN A 181 -2.75 24.61 -4.27
N LYS A 182 -2.60 23.29 -4.34
CA LYS A 182 -1.93 22.63 -5.48
C LYS A 182 -2.66 22.92 -6.80
N ARG A 183 -3.99 22.80 -6.82
CA ARG A 183 -4.83 23.15 -7.98
C ARG A 183 -4.76 24.63 -8.33
N ARG A 184 -4.64 25.52 -7.34
CA ARG A 184 -4.46 26.96 -7.55
C ARG A 184 -3.16 27.28 -8.31
N ILE A 185 -2.06 26.59 -8.00
CA ILE A 185 -0.79 26.75 -8.71
C ILE A 185 -0.95 26.36 -10.19
N ILE A 186 -1.63 25.24 -10.47
CA ILE A 186 -1.90 24.79 -11.85
C ILE A 186 -2.76 25.81 -12.60
N ARG A 187 -3.87 26.28 -12.01
CA ARG A 187 -4.70 27.33 -12.61
C ARG A 187 -3.92 28.61 -12.93
N LEU A 188 -2.97 28.98 -12.08
CA LEU A 188 -2.12 30.15 -12.31
C LEU A 188 -1.13 29.92 -13.45
N LEU A 189 -0.56 28.71 -13.54
CA LEU A 189 0.26 28.29 -14.68
C LEU A 189 -0.53 28.47 -15.98
N ASP A 190 -1.71 27.87 -16.07
CA ASP A 190 -2.58 27.96 -17.26
C ASP A 190 -2.90 29.42 -17.60
N ARG A 191 -3.36 30.20 -16.60
CA ARG A 191 -3.71 31.62 -16.76
C ARG A 191 -2.57 32.46 -17.35
N VAL A 192 -1.33 32.16 -16.98
CA VAL A 192 -0.14 32.89 -17.47
C VAL A 192 0.27 32.40 -18.86
N PHE A 193 0.40 31.08 -19.03
CA PHE A 193 0.97 30.49 -20.24
C PHE A 193 -0.01 30.39 -21.42
N ASP A 194 -1.33 30.39 -21.18
CA ASP A 194 -2.34 30.52 -22.24
C ASP A 194 -2.21 31.84 -23.02
N LYS A 195 -1.53 32.84 -22.44
CA LYS A 195 -1.28 34.15 -23.03
C LYS A 195 0.18 34.35 -23.45
N GLU A 196 1.04 33.36 -23.25
CA GLU A 196 2.44 33.40 -23.68
C GLU A 196 2.52 33.24 -25.20
N PHE A 197 3.35 34.06 -25.83
CA PHE A 197 3.56 34.05 -27.29
C PHE A 197 5.01 33.72 -27.68
N VAL A 198 5.90 33.52 -26.70
CA VAL A 198 7.31 33.16 -26.90
C VAL A 198 7.58 31.74 -26.41
N MET A 199 7.68 30.78 -27.33
CA MET A 199 7.90 29.36 -27.01
C MET A 199 9.15 29.13 -26.14
N ASN A 200 10.26 29.82 -26.43
CA ASN A 200 11.49 29.67 -25.65
C ASN A 200 11.30 30.01 -24.15
N ARG A 201 10.36 30.92 -23.80
CA ARG A 201 10.06 31.24 -22.39
C ARG A 201 9.35 30.09 -21.68
N VAL A 202 8.51 29.34 -22.40
CA VAL A 202 7.87 28.13 -21.90
C VAL A 202 8.92 27.07 -21.57
N GLU A 203 9.87 26.85 -22.49
CA GLU A 203 10.98 25.91 -22.29
C GLU A 203 11.88 26.32 -21.11
N GLU A 204 12.28 27.60 -21.04
CA GLU A 204 13.07 28.14 -19.92
C GLU A 204 12.38 27.93 -18.56
N PHE A 205 11.06 28.13 -18.50
CA PHE A 205 10.27 27.91 -17.30
C PHE A 205 10.12 26.43 -16.96
N SER A 206 9.87 25.58 -17.97
CA SER A 206 9.80 24.13 -17.85
C SER A 206 11.09 23.55 -17.26
N ASP A 207 12.26 24.11 -17.58
CA ASP A 207 13.54 23.72 -16.98
C ASP A 207 13.77 24.29 -15.58
N LEU A 208 13.21 25.47 -15.28
CA LEU A 208 13.32 26.10 -13.97
C LEU A 208 12.50 25.36 -12.91
N LEU A 209 11.30 24.90 -13.25
CA LEU A 209 10.35 24.31 -12.30
C LEU A 209 10.91 23.04 -11.61
N PRO A 210 11.44 22.02 -12.34
CA PRO A 210 12.08 20.85 -11.73
C PRO A 210 13.29 21.20 -10.87
N ARG A 211 14.05 22.26 -11.19
CA ARG A 211 15.16 22.71 -10.35
C ARG A 211 14.65 23.27 -9.01
N ARG A 212 13.58 24.06 -9.03
CA ARG A 212 12.95 24.59 -7.81
C ARG A 212 12.34 23.47 -6.96
N LEU A 213 11.67 22.49 -7.57
CA LEU A 213 11.10 21.34 -6.87
C LEU A 213 12.20 20.45 -6.26
N ARG A 214 13.28 20.16 -7.00
CA ARG A 214 14.44 19.41 -6.48
C ARG A 214 15.07 20.08 -5.26
N ALA A 215 15.21 21.41 -5.29
CA ALA A 215 15.74 22.16 -4.15
C ALA A 215 14.88 22.06 -2.87
N LYS A 216 13.61 21.61 -2.97
CA LYS A 216 12.71 21.40 -1.82
C LYS A 216 12.70 19.95 -1.32
N GLN A 217 13.34 19.00 -2.01
CA GLN A 217 13.28 17.58 -1.67
C GLN A 217 13.79 17.30 -0.24
N ASN A 218 14.89 17.94 0.19
CA ASN A 218 15.41 17.75 1.54
C ASN A 218 14.41 18.20 2.61
N THR A 219 13.78 19.36 2.42
CA THR A 219 12.74 19.86 3.33
C THR A 219 11.53 18.92 3.35
N ILE A 220 11.13 18.35 2.21
CA ILE A 220 10.04 17.36 2.14
C ILE A 220 10.40 16.10 2.93
N VAL A 221 11.63 15.59 2.79
CA VAL A 221 12.11 14.42 3.53
C VAL A 221 12.18 14.69 5.04
N GLU A 222 12.60 15.89 5.45
CA GLU A 222 12.61 16.29 6.85
C GLU A 222 11.21 16.40 7.44
N ASN A 223 10.27 17.03 6.71
CA ASN A 223 8.87 17.11 7.11
C ASN A 223 8.27 15.71 7.25
N PHE A 224 8.54 14.83 6.29
CA PHE A 224 8.14 13.42 6.35
C PHE A 224 8.65 12.73 7.62
N ARG A 225 9.95 12.82 7.92
CA ARG A 225 10.54 12.20 9.12
C ARG A 225 9.93 12.70 10.42
N LYS A 226 9.50 13.96 10.46
CA LYS A 226 8.86 14.57 11.65
C LYS A 226 7.40 14.15 11.80
N THR A 227 6.69 13.94 10.70
CA THR A 227 5.23 13.80 10.70
C THR A 227 4.74 12.36 10.52
N VAL A 228 5.37 11.58 9.64
CA VAL A 228 4.91 10.23 9.30
C VAL A 228 5.65 9.19 10.12
N LYS A 229 4.89 8.38 10.88
CA LYS A 229 5.42 7.20 11.56
C LYS A 229 5.32 5.99 10.63
N PRO A 230 6.24 5.01 10.71
CA PRO A 230 6.11 3.77 9.95
C PRO A 230 4.78 3.07 10.29
N ASP A 231 4.01 2.72 9.26
CA ASP A 231 2.74 1.97 9.42
C ASP A 231 2.97 0.51 9.87
N SER A 232 4.23 0.09 10.05
CA SER A 232 4.59 -1.27 10.47
C SER A 232 4.00 -1.62 11.84
N ASP A 233 3.85 -0.65 12.75
CA ASP A 233 3.23 -0.91 14.06
C ASP A 233 1.74 -1.19 13.91
N ALA A 234 1.01 -0.41 13.11
CA ALA A 234 -0.40 -0.64 12.83
C ALA A 234 -0.63 -1.97 12.07
N GLN A 235 0.25 -2.29 11.10
CA GLN A 235 0.20 -3.58 10.40
C GLN A 235 0.51 -4.76 11.33
N ARG A 236 1.46 -4.58 12.26
CA ARG A 236 1.78 -5.58 13.29
C ARG A 236 0.58 -5.81 14.21
N GLU A 237 -0.07 -4.74 14.68
CA GLU A 237 -1.26 -4.82 15.53
C GLU A 237 -2.44 -5.51 14.83
N LYS A 238 -2.65 -5.20 13.53
CA LYS A 238 -3.62 -5.92 12.70
C LYS A 238 -3.28 -7.40 12.57
N ALA A 239 -2.02 -7.74 12.30
CA ALA A 239 -1.58 -9.13 12.21
C ALA A 239 -1.75 -9.90 13.55
N GLN A 240 -1.57 -9.23 14.68
CA GLN A 240 -1.79 -9.83 16.02
C GLN A 240 -3.26 -10.12 16.32
N SER A 241 -4.18 -9.35 15.74
CA SER A 241 -5.63 -9.51 15.93
C SER A 241 -6.30 -10.27 14.77
N ALA A 242 -5.56 -10.59 13.70
CA ALA A 242 -6.07 -11.26 12.52
C ALA A 242 -6.61 -12.66 12.84
N SER A 243 -7.66 -13.01 12.10
CA SER A 243 -8.29 -14.34 12.13
C SER A 243 -7.42 -15.39 11.43
N LEU A 244 -7.62 -16.66 11.76
CA LEU A 244 -6.91 -17.78 11.11
C LEU A 244 -7.03 -17.77 9.57
N PRO A 245 -8.21 -17.49 8.95
CA PRO A 245 -8.32 -17.27 7.52
C PRO A 245 -7.41 -16.16 6.98
N GLU A 246 -7.39 -14.99 7.62
CA GLU A 246 -6.58 -13.86 7.16
C GLU A 246 -5.09 -14.18 7.26
N LEU A 247 -4.66 -14.82 8.36
CA LEU A 247 -3.26 -15.22 8.54
C LEU A 247 -2.79 -16.17 7.43
N THR A 248 -3.59 -17.20 7.12
CA THR A 248 -3.20 -18.24 6.16
C THR A 248 -3.43 -17.85 4.70
N GLU A 249 -4.51 -17.13 4.39
CA GLU A 249 -4.86 -16.80 3.00
C GLU A 249 -4.28 -15.48 2.52
N LEU A 250 -3.99 -14.55 3.44
CA LEU A 250 -3.38 -13.26 3.10
C LEU A 250 -1.93 -13.24 3.59
N TYR A 251 -1.69 -13.24 4.90
CA TYR A 251 -0.36 -12.93 5.42
C TYR A 251 0.72 -13.94 5.02
N MET A 252 0.44 -15.24 5.03
CA MET A 252 1.45 -16.24 4.68
C MET A 252 1.83 -16.22 3.18
N LYS A 253 1.00 -15.68 2.29
CA LYS A 253 1.26 -15.70 0.83
C LYS A 253 2.14 -14.55 0.35
N PHE A 254 2.45 -13.55 1.18
CA PHE A 254 3.29 -12.42 0.80
C PHE A 254 4.42 -12.24 1.81
N ASP A 255 5.52 -11.62 1.36
CA ASP A 255 6.59 -11.21 2.26
C ASP A 255 6.26 -9.87 2.91
N PHE A 256 6.30 -9.84 4.24
CA PHE A 256 6.13 -8.61 5.02
C PHE A 256 7.43 -8.26 5.77
N PRO A 257 7.56 -7.02 6.28
CA PRO A 257 8.64 -6.67 7.18
C PRO A 257 8.72 -7.63 8.39
N ILE A 258 9.93 -7.92 8.85
CA ILE A 258 10.21 -8.86 9.95
C ILE A 258 9.27 -8.70 11.16
N PRO A 259 8.95 -7.48 11.65
CA PRO A 259 8.02 -7.33 12.78
C PRO A 259 6.61 -7.87 12.52
N VAL A 260 6.12 -7.78 11.28
CA VAL A 260 4.80 -8.29 10.87
C VAL A 260 4.87 -9.81 10.70
N ASP A 261 5.88 -10.35 10.01
CA ASP A 261 6.11 -11.79 9.89
C ASP A 261 6.20 -12.47 11.28
N ASN A 262 6.85 -11.82 12.24
CA ASN A 262 6.95 -12.28 13.63
C ASN A 262 5.60 -12.26 14.35
N ALA A 263 4.78 -11.23 14.12
CA ALA A 263 3.44 -11.16 14.69
C ALA A 263 2.51 -12.24 14.13
N VAL A 264 2.54 -12.48 12.82
CA VAL A 264 1.78 -13.56 12.16
C VAL A 264 2.16 -14.91 12.75
N ASN A 265 3.46 -15.20 12.84
CA ASN A 265 3.96 -16.46 13.39
C ASN A 265 3.53 -16.67 14.85
N ARG A 266 3.70 -15.64 15.70
CA ARG A 266 3.27 -15.68 17.10
C ARG A 266 1.77 -15.94 17.21
N ARG A 267 0.96 -15.24 16.42
CA ARG A 267 -0.50 -15.37 16.46
C ARG A 267 -0.95 -16.77 16.02
N LEU A 268 -0.32 -17.36 15.01
CA LEU A 268 -0.58 -18.75 14.61
C LEU A 268 -0.24 -19.73 15.74
N ILE A 269 0.86 -19.54 16.46
CA ILE A 269 1.23 -20.38 17.62
C ILE A 269 0.21 -20.21 18.75
N GLU A 270 -0.20 -18.99 19.07
CA GLU A 270 -1.24 -18.72 20.07
C GLU A 270 -2.56 -19.42 19.75
N LEU A 271 -2.98 -19.40 18.47
CA LEU A 271 -4.18 -20.08 17.99
C LEU A 271 -4.07 -21.62 18.00
N SER A 272 -2.87 -22.15 18.23
CA SER A 272 -2.58 -23.59 18.31
C SER A 272 -2.47 -24.12 19.73
N LEU A 273 -2.79 -23.28 20.72
CA LEU A 273 -2.78 -23.64 22.14
C LEU A 273 -4.19 -23.44 22.73
N PRO A 274 -4.80 -24.47 23.36
CA PRO A 274 -4.21 -25.78 23.68
C PRO A 274 -4.20 -26.79 22.51
N GLU A 275 -5.05 -26.61 21.50
CA GLU A 275 -5.21 -27.56 20.39
C GLU A 275 -4.67 -26.98 19.06
N SER A 276 -3.84 -27.75 18.35
CA SER A 276 -3.18 -27.27 17.12
C SER A 276 -3.91 -27.65 15.83
N PHE A 277 -4.90 -28.55 15.90
CA PHE A 277 -5.56 -29.16 14.73
C PHE A 277 -6.04 -28.14 13.70
N ASN A 278 -6.77 -27.11 14.12
CA ASN A 278 -7.38 -26.15 13.18
C ASN A 278 -6.34 -25.36 12.39
N VAL A 279 -5.24 -24.96 13.05
CA VAL A 279 -4.14 -24.25 12.41
C VAL A 279 -3.33 -25.20 11.54
N MET A 280 -3.02 -26.39 12.05
CA MET A 280 -2.31 -27.45 11.31
C MET A 280 -3.04 -27.84 10.03
N TYR A 281 -4.32 -28.17 10.11
CA TYR A 281 -5.13 -28.58 8.96
C TYR A 281 -5.19 -27.49 7.90
N ARG A 282 -5.21 -26.23 8.31
CA ARG A 282 -5.29 -25.12 7.37
C ARG A 282 -3.94 -24.86 6.68
N ILE A 283 -2.83 -24.96 7.39
CA ILE A 283 -1.49 -24.74 6.81
C ILE A 283 -1.04 -25.98 6.02
N PHE A 284 -1.24 -27.17 6.59
CA PHE A 284 -0.82 -28.46 6.08
C PHE A 284 -2.02 -29.40 5.89
N PRO A 285 -2.91 -29.13 4.92
CA PRO A 285 -3.97 -30.07 4.60
C PRO A 285 -3.39 -31.38 4.05
N ASP A 286 -4.14 -32.48 4.14
CA ASP A 286 -3.79 -33.79 3.53
C ASP A 286 -3.55 -33.72 2.02
N ARG A 287 -4.13 -32.71 1.39
CA ARG A 287 -4.15 -32.52 -0.06
C ARG A 287 -3.44 -31.21 -0.39
N PRO A 288 -2.69 -31.14 -1.50
CA PRO A 288 -2.01 -29.92 -1.90
C PRO A 288 -2.98 -28.73 -1.97
N ARG A 289 -2.62 -27.66 -1.27
CA ARG A 289 -3.28 -26.36 -1.36
C ARG A 289 -2.49 -25.41 -2.25
N ALA A 290 -3.12 -24.30 -2.63
CA ALA A 290 -2.40 -23.18 -3.20
C ALA A 290 -1.44 -22.61 -2.17
N ALA A 291 -0.14 -22.75 -2.46
CA ALA A 291 0.97 -22.30 -1.64
C ALA A 291 2.13 -21.88 -2.54
N ASN A 292 2.78 -20.76 -2.19
CA ASN A 292 3.97 -20.25 -2.86
C ASN A 292 5.20 -20.37 -1.93
N ASP A 293 6.37 -19.94 -2.40
CA ASP A 293 7.62 -20.04 -1.64
C ASP A 293 7.56 -19.28 -0.29
N ALA A 294 6.88 -18.13 -0.26
CA ALA A 294 6.64 -17.35 0.96
C ALA A 294 5.77 -18.14 1.96
N PHE A 295 4.68 -18.76 1.48
CA PHE A 295 3.80 -19.57 2.32
C PHE A 295 4.54 -20.74 2.96
N MET A 296 5.30 -21.51 2.17
CA MET A 296 6.01 -22.69 2.67
C MET A 296 7.13 -22.32 3.65
N SER A 297 7.90 -21.26 3.37
CA SER A 297 8.94 -20.80 4.28
C SER A 297 8.37 -20.20 5.58
N GLN A 298 7.20 -19.53 5.52
CA GLN A 298 6.49 -19.08 6.72
C GLN A 298 5.89 -20.25 7.51
N ALA A 299 5.43 -21.30 6.82
CA ALA A 299 4.96 -22.55 7.43
C ALA A 299 6.11 -23.27 8.17
N ALA A 300 7.34 -23.25 7.63
CA ALA A 300 8.52 -23.78 8.30
C ALA A 300 8.81 -23.02 9.61
N ALA A 301 8.77 -21.69 9.56
CA ALA A 301 8.94 -20.85 10.76
C ALA A 301 7.83 -21.11 11.80
N TYR A 302 6.61 -21.38 11.35
CA TYR A 302 5.49 -21.70 12.23
C TYR A 302 5.70 -23.04 12.95
N LEU A 303 6.05 -24.10 12.23
CA LEU A 303 6.36 -25.39 12.86
C LEU A 303 7.54 -25.27 13.85
N ALA A 304 8.60 -24.59 13.44
CA ALA A 304 9.78 -24.35 14.27
C ALA A 304 9.42 -23.65 15.59
N GLY A 305 8.58 -22.60 15.53
CA GLY A 305 8.14 -21.87 16.72
C GLY A 305 7.13 -22.65 17.57
N LEU A 306 6.25 -23.47 16.97
CA LEU A 306 5.36 -24.34 17.73
C LEU A 306 6.13 -25.41 18.51
N ALA A 307 7.21 -25.95 17.92
CA ALA A 307 8.08 -26.93 18.57
C ALA A 307 8.85 -26.38 19.79
N GLU A 308 8.91 -25.05 19.98
CA GLU A 308 9.41 -24.46 21.23
C GLU A 308 8.39 -24.50 22.37
N LYS A 309 7.11 -24.80 22.06
CA LYS A 309 6.00 -24.81 23.03
C LYS A 309 5.48 -26.21 23.35
N ARG A 310 5.68 -27.17 22.46
CA ARG A 310 5.22 -28.55 22.61
C ARG A 310 6.02 -29.50 21.74
N ASP A 311 6.09 -30.77 22.12
CA ASP A 311 6.83 -31.79 21.38
C ASP A 311 5.98 -32.54 20.34
N THR A 312 4.67 -32.68 20.62
CA THR A 312 3.73 -33.42 19.76
C THR A 312 2.49 -32.59 19.44
N VAL A 313 1.84 -32.95 18.34
CA VAL A 313 0.57 -32.35 17.89
C VAL A 313 -0.52 -33.42 17.73
N GLU A 314 -1.77 -32.98 17.82
CA GLU A 314 -2.93 -33.87 17.72
C GLU A 314 -3.02 -34.54 16.35
N TRP A 315 -2.56 -33.84 15.31
CA TRP A 315 -2.69 -34.31 13.94
C TRP A 315 -1.66 -33.65 12.99
N LEU A 316 -1.12 -34.45 12.07
CA LEU A 316 -0.40 -34.01 10.86
C LEU A 316 -0.87 -34.78 9.63
N PRO A 317 -0.77 -34.20 8.42
CA PRO A 317 -1.14 -34.89 7.20
C PRO A 317 -0.14 -36.01 6.90
N ALA A 318 -0.63 -37.06 6.22
CA ALA A 318 0.17 -38.26 5.95
C ALA A 318 1.45 -37.99 5.13
N TRP A 319 1.45 -36.92 4.33
CA TRP A 319 2.64 -36.53 3.57
C TRP A 319 3.73 -35.88 4.43
N LEU A 320 3.37 -35.28 5.57
CA LEU A 320 4.30 -34.59 6.46
C LEU A 320 4.79 -35.50 7.60
N ALA A 321 3.91 -36.40 8.06
CA ALA A 321 4.22 -37.42 9.06
C ALA A 321 3.77 -38.80 8.55
N PRO A 322 4.55 -39.45 7.66
CA PRO A 322 4.21 -40.76 7.12
C PRO A 322 4.08 -41.81 8.24
N GLY A 323 2.93 -42.45 8.33
CA GLY A 323 2.68 -43.57 9.25
C GLY A 323 2.18 -43.23 10.66
N ILE A 324 2.29 -41.97 11.12
CA ILE A 324 1.78 -41.53 12.44
C ILE A 324 1.14 -40.15 12.29
N GLN A 325 -0.15 -40.12 11.96
CA GLN A 325 -0.88 -38.85 11.83
C GLN A 325 -1.28 -38.26 13.18
N GLY A 326 -1.68 -39.10 14.15
CA GLY A 326 -2.10 -38.65 15.48
C GLY A 326 -0.96 -38.73 16.50
N GLY A 327 -0.79 -37.69 17.31
CA GLY A 327 0.30 -37.62 18.30
C GLY A 327 1.69 -37.51 17.66
N ALA A 328 1.78 -36.98 16.44
CA ALA A 328 3.00 -36.91 15.66
C ALA A 328 4.05 -36.04 16.37
N GLU A 329 5.31 -36.49 16.34
CA GLU A 329 6.44 -35.71 16.86
C GLU A 329 6.78 -34.55 15.92
N LEU A 330 6.80 -33.34 16.48
CA LEU A 330 7.12 -32.14 15.71
C LEU A 330 8.58 -32.15 15.22
N ASP A 331 9.51 -32.70 16.00
CA ASP A 331 10.93 -32.70 15.62
C ASP A 331 11.18 -33.45 14.30
N ALA A 332 10.70 -34.68 14.21
CA ALA A 332 10.81 -35.51 13.00
C ALA A 332 10.09 -34.86 11.80
N SER A 333 8.89 -34.33 12.05
CA SER A 333 8.08 -33.69 11.01
C SER A 333 8.72 -32.41 10.47
N ILE A 334 9.35 -31.61 11.34
CA ILE A 334 10.09 -30.41 10.94
C ILE A 334 11.32 -30.80 10.13
N LYS A 335 12.11 -31.78 10.58
CA LYS A 335 13.28 -32.24 9.82
C LYS A 335 12.90 -32.63 8.39
N TYR A 336 11.85 -33.44 8.24
CA TYR A 336 11.34 -33.80 6.91
C TYR A 336 10.85 -32.57 6.12
N PHE A 337 10.10 -31.66 6.73
CA PHE A 337 9.62 -30.45 6.06
C PHE A 337 10.75 -29.53 5.60
N LEU A 338 11.82 -29.40 6.40
CA LEU A 338 13.00 -28.62 6.06
C LEU A 338 13.74 -29.24 4.88
N ASP A 339 13.88 -30.57 4.86
CA ASP A 339 14.44 -31.28 3.71
C ASP A 339 13.63 -30.99 2.44
N GLN A 340 12.29 -31.09 2.51
CA GLN A 340 11.43 -30.73 1.38
C GLN A 340 11.60 -29.26 0.95
N CYS A 341 11.68 -28.31 1.88
CA CYS A 341 11.91 -26.91 1.50
C CYS A 341 13.28 -26.69 0.83
N LEU A 342 14.31 -27.38 1.31
CA LEU A 342 15.68 -27.27 0.81
C LEU A 342 15.99 -28.13 -0.41
N THR A 343 15.09 -29.01 -0.84
CA THR A 343 15.16 -29.76 -2.11
C THR A 343 14.08 -29.33 -3.10
N TYR A 344 13.28 -28.32 -2.75
CA TYR A 344 12.15 -27.86 -3.56
C TYR A 344 11.06 -28.95 -3.76
N PHE A 345 10.75 -29.66 -2.67
CA PHE A 345 9.77 -30.74 -2.56
C PHE A 345 10.07 -31.91 -3.50
N GLU A 346 11.34 -32.29 -3.60
CA GLU A 346 11.78 -33.36 -4.50
C GLU A 346 11.04 -34.68 -4.25
N ASP A 347 10.84 -35.06 -2.97
CA ASP A 347 10.19 -36.32 -2.59
C ASP A 347 8.67 -36.23 -2.48
N TYR A 348 8.09 -35.03 -2.60
CA TYR A 348 6.64 -34.82 -2.60
C TYR A 348 6.21 -33.97 -3.79
N GLU A 349 6.21 -34.64 -4.94
CA GLU A 349 5.93 -34.08 -6.26
C GLU A 349 4.68 -33.16 -6.35
N PRO A 350 3.55 -33.43 -5.64
CA PRO A 350 2.40 -32.54 -5.74
C PRO A 350 2.67 -31.09 -5.31
N TYR A 351 3.38 -30.85 -4.20
CA TYR A 351 3.73 -29.47 -3.80
C TYR A 351 4.82 -28.88 -4.69
N ARG A 352 5.77 -29.68 -5.16
CA ARG A 352 6.75 -29.25 -6.16
C ARG A 352 6.08 -28.67 -7.39
N LEU A 353 5.09 -29.36 -7.95
CA LEU A 353 4.36 -28.88 -9.13
C LEU A 353 3.59 -27.57 -8.86
N VAL A 354 2.98 -27.43 -7.68
CA VAL A 354 2.27 -26.21 -7.26
C VAL A 354 3.23 -25.02 -7.14
N LEU A 355 4.40 -25.22 -6.53
CA LEU A 355 5.41 -24.18 -6.34
C LEU A 355 6.05 -23.76 -7.68
N LEU A 356 6.37 -24.72 -8.55
CA LEU A 356 6.89 -24.44 -9.89
C LEU A 356 5.86 -23.71 -10.76
N ALA A 357 4.58 -24.10 -10.68
CA ALA A 357 3.50 -23.41 -11.38
C ALA A 357 3.36 -21.96 -10.93
N THR A 358 3.44 -21.70 -9.62
CA THR A 358 3.39 -20.34 -9.08
C THR A 358 4.50 -19.47 -9.65
N ASN A 359 5.75 -19.96 -9.60
CA ASN A 359 6.89 -19.21 -10.09
C ASN A 359 6.82 -18.97 -11.60
N ALA A 360 6.39 -19.96 -12.40
CA ALA A 360 6.19 -19.78 -13.83
C ALA A 360 5.11 -18.72 -14.13
N VAL A 361 3.98 -18.75 -13.42
CA VAL A 361 2.92 -17.75 -13.62
C VAL A 361 3.37 -16.35 -13.21
N SER A 362 4.06 -16.19 -12.07
CA SER A 362 4.58 -14.89 -11.64
C SER A 362 5.53 -14.28 -12.68
N ARG A 363 6.39 -15.12 -13.29
CA ARG A 363 7.29 -14.71 -14.37
C ARG A 363 6.53 -14.31 -15.63
N ILE A 364 5.54 -15.10 -16.07
CA ILE A 364 4.65 -14.77 -17.21
C ILE A 364 3.89 -13.46 -16.96
N ALA A 365 3.33 -13.27 -15.76
CA ALA A 365 2.64 -12.05 -15.38
C ALA A 365 3.57 -10.83 -15.45
N LYS A 366 4.81 -10.96 -14.97
CA LYS A 366 5.82 -9.90 -15.09
C LYS A 366 6.18 -9.61 -16.55
N ILE A 367 6.38 -10.62 -17.40
CA ILE A 367 6.64 -10.41 -18.83
C ILE A 367 5.50 -9.60 -19.46
N ASN A 368 4.24 -9.93 -19.15
CA ASN A 368 3.08 -9.19 -19.63
C ASN A 368 3.06 -7.74 -19.12
N VAL A 369 3.34 -7.52 -17.83
CA VAL A 369 3.44 -6.16 -17.27
C VAL A 369 4.50 -5.34 -18.02
N ILE A 370 5.68 -5.91 -18.25
CA ILE A 370 6.81 -5.20 -18.88
C ILE A 370 6.57 -4.94 -20.37
N SER A 371 5.92 -5.87 -21.08
CA SER A 371 5.70 -5.77 -22.53
C SER A 371 4.41 -5.04 -22.93
N ASN A 372 3.44 -4.89 -22.04
CA ASN A 372 2.12 -4.34 -22.36
C ASN A 372 1.92 -2.91 -21.83
N ASN A 373 1.87 -1.93 -22.75
CA ASN A 373 1.63 -0.53 -22.42
C ASN A 373 0.28 -0.27 -21.73
N ALA A 374 -0.77 -1.05 -22.02
CA ALA A 374 -2.07 -0.88 -21.39
C ALA A 374 -2.01 -1.28 -19.90
N ILE A 375 -1.24 -2.33 -19.56
CA ILE A 375 -1.03 -2.74 -18.18
C ILE A 375 -0.18 -1.70 -17.44
N GLN A 376 0.87 -1.16 -18.07
CA GLN A 376 1.65 -0.06 -17.51
C GLN A 376 0.78 1.16 -17.19
N LYS A 377 -0.12 1.53 -18.11
CA LYS A 377 -1.08 2.62 -17.87
C LYS A 377 -2.01 2.30 -16.70
N LEU A 378 -2.53 1.07 -16.60
CA LEU A 378 -3.34 0.64 -15.46
C LEU A 378 -2.58 0.81 -14.13
N GLY A 379 -1.26 0.55 -14.09
CA GLY A 379 -0.43 0.81 -12.92
C GLY A 379 -0.44 2.28 -12.49
N ALA A 380 -0.37 3.21 -13.45
CA ALA A 380 -0.47 4.65 -13.19
C ALA A 380 -1.88 5.06 -12.72
N ASP A 381 -2.93 4.51 -13.33
CA ASP A 381 -4.32 4.77 -12.94
C ASP A 381 -4.60 4.29 -11.50
N LEU A 382 -4.13 3.08 -11.16
CA LEU A 382 -4.22 2.52 -9.80
C LEU A 382 -3.41 3.34 -8.80
N HIS A 383 -2.25 3.87 -9.21
CA HIS A 383 -1.46 4.75 -8.36
C HIS A 383 -2.18 6.07 -8.08
N ALA A 384 -2.78 6.69 -9.08
CA ALA A 384 -3.58 7.89 -8.91
C ALA A 384 -4.79 7.65 -7.99
N PHE A 385 -5.44 6.49 -8.13
CA PHE A 385 -6.50 6.07 -7.23
C PHE A 385 -6.01 5.83 -5.79
N ALA A 386 -4.84 5.21 -5.62
CA ALA A 386 -4.21 5.06 -4.31
C ALA A 386 -3.91 6.42 -3.68
N ARG A 387 -3.39 7.38 -4.46
CA ARG A 387 -3.14 8.76 -4.00
C ARG A 387 -4.40 9.46 -3.53
N LEU A 388 -5.52 9.25 -4.23
CA LEU A 388 -6.83 9.78 -3.86
C LEU A 388 -7.34 9.18 -2.53
N THR A 389 -7.15 7.87 -2.30
CA THR A 389 -7.85 7.11 -1.25
C THR A 389 -7.03 6.87 0.03
N ILE A 390 -5.73 6.59 -0.06
CA ILE A 390 -4.88 6.25 1.10
C ILE A 390 -4.58 7.51 1.93
N PRO A 391 -4.73 7.52 3.27
CA PRO A 391 -4.50 8.72 4.10
C PRO A 391 -3.20 9.45 3.76
N GLU A 392 -3.25 10.78 3.57
CA GLU A 392 -2.10 11.54 3.05
C GLU A 392 -0.87 11.46 3.97
N ILE A 393 -1.11 11.37 5.29
CA ILE A 393 -0.08 11.23 6.32
C ILE A 393 0.05 9.75 6.71
N SER A 394 0.53 8.93 5.78
CA SER A 394 0.80 7.51 6.01
C SER A 394 2.05 7.05 5.27
N TRP A 395 2.67 5.97 5.76
CA TRP A 395 3.79 5.35 5.06
C TRP A 395 3.34 4.78 3.71
N ALA A 396 2.17 4.14 3.68
CA ALA A 396 1.57 3.58 2.47
C ALA A 396 1.42 4.63 1.36
N GLN A 397 0.95 5.84 1.68
CA GLN A 397 0.86 6.93 0.71
C GLN A 397 2.23 7.33 0.17
N VAL A 398 3.27 7.35 1.01
CA VAL A 398 4.60 7.79 0.60
C VAL A 398 5.25 6.79 -0.34
N ILE A 399 5.12 5.49 -0.06
CA ILE A 399 5.70 4.46 -0.93
C ILE A 399 4.86 4.22 -2.18
N ALA A 400 3.56 4.55 -2.19
CA ALA A 400 2.67 4.33 -3.31
C ALA A 400 3.28 4.82 -4.64
N SER A 401 3.42 3.89 -5.58
CA SER A 401 4.01 4.10 -6.90
C SER A 401 3.32 3.23 -7.95
N PRO A 402 3.35 3.61 -9.24
CA PRO A 402 2.83 2.77 -10.31
C PRO A 402 3.42 1.36 -10.29
N GLU A 403 4.73 1.24 -10.04
CA GLU A 403 5.43 -0.04 -9.98
C GLU A 403 4.94 -0.92 -8.83
N GLU A 404 4.66 -0.34 -7.67
CA GLU A 404 4.10 -1.08 -6.52
C GLU A 404 2.69 -1.60 -6.82
N GLN A 405 1.86 -0.82 -7.51
CA GLN A 405 0.53 -1.29 -7.92
C GLN A 405 0.62 -2.44 -8.93
N LEU A 406 1.62 -2.40 -9.83
CA LEU A 406 1.88 -3.48 -10.77
C LEU A 406 2.41 -4.74 -10.08
N ILE A 407 3.25 -4.63 -9.03
CA ILE A 407 3.66 -5.78 -8.21
C ILE A 407 2.44 -6.42 -7.56
N ASN A 408 1.57 -5.61 -6.95
CA ASN A 408 0.33 -6.12 -6.34
C ASN A 408 -0.55 -6.84 -7.38
N LEU A 409 -0.63 -6.31 -8.60
CA LEU A 409 -1.36 -6.95 -9.69
C LEU A 409 -0.74 -8.31 -10.09
N ILE A 410 0.60 -8.38 -10.20
CA ILE A 410 1.32 -9.62 -10.48
C ILE A 410 1.03 -10.66 -9.39
N ASP A 411 1.13 -10.28 -8.12
CA ASP A 411 0.94 -11.21 -7.01
C ASP A 411 -0.51 -11.70 -6.94
N MET A 412 -1.49 -10.82 -7.15
CA MET A 412 -2.91 -11.19 -7.20
C MET A 412 -3.21 -12.13 -8.37
N GLN A 413 -2.62 -11.87 -9.55
CA GLN A 413 -2.77 -12.76 -10.71
C GLN A 413 -2.13 -14.13 -10.47
N ALA A 414 -0.94 -14.16 -9.86
CA ALA A 414 -0.25 -15.40 -9.54
C ALA A 414 -1.03 -16.25 -8.54
N ILE A 415 -1.57 -15.64 -7.48
CA ILE A 415 -2.40 -16.34 -6.49
C ILE A 415 -3.68 -16.88 -7.13
N ALA A 416 -4.40 -16.07 -7.93
CA ALA A 416 -5.62 -16.52 -8.57
C ALA A 416 -5.38 -17.69 -9.55
N ALA A 417 -4.31 -17.61 -10.34
CA ALA A 417 -3.91 -18.68 -11.25
C ALA A 417 -3.45 -19.94 -10.50
N LEU A 418 -2.84 -19.79 -9.34
CA LEU A 418 -2.44 -20.89 -8.48
C LEU A 418 -3.64 -21.62 -7.88
N ASP A 419 -4.63 -20.88 -7.39
CA ASP A 419 -5.89 -21.45 -6.91
C ASP A 419 -6.58 -22.25 -8.02
N ASP A 420 -6.67 -21.69 -9.23
CA ASP A 420 -7.22 -22.38 -10.41
C ASP A 420 -6.40 -23.63 -10.79
N PHE A 421 -5.06 -23.55 -10.75
CA PHE A 421 -4.17 -24.68 -11.01
C PHE A 421 -4.43 -25.85 -10.04
N VAL A 422 -4.53 -25.57 -8.74
CA VAL A 422 -4.81 -26.60 -7.74
C VAL A 422 -6.22 -27.19 -7.92
N VAL A 423 -7.22 -26.36 -8.20
CA VAL A 423 -8.60 -26.81 -8.41
C VAL A 423 -8.72 -27.72 -9.64
N LYS A 424 -8.14 -27.34 -10.78
CA LYS A 424 -8.20 -28.12 -12.03
C LYS A 424 -7.51 -29.48 -11.90
N ASN A 425 -6.43 -29.54 -11.12
CA ASN A 425 -5.64 -30.75 -10.91
C ASN A 425 -6.08 -31.58 -9.70
N LYS A 426 -7.25 -31.30 -9.12
CA LYS A 426 -7.84 -32.11 -8.06
C LYS A 426 -8.60 -33.32 -8.63
N MET A 427 -8.50 -34.47 -7.97
CA MET A 427 -9.35 -35.66 -8.24
C MET A 427 -10.63 -35.60 -7.42
N GLU A 428 -11.71 -36.26 -7.88
CA GLU A 428 -12.99 -36.34 -7.15
C GLU A 428 -12.85 -36.94 -5.75
N LYS A 429 -12.01 -37.97 -5.61
CA LYS A 429 -11.66 -38.59 -4.31
C LYS A 429 -10.60 -37.82 -3.53
N GLY A 430 -10.15 -36.67 -4.05
CA GLY A 430 -9.23 -35.78 -3.37
C GLY A 430 -7.74 -36.02 -3.55
N GLY A 431 -7.34 -36.96 -4.41
CA GLY A 431 -5.96 -37.03 -4.89
C GLY A 431 -5.57 -35.85 -5.78
N PHE A 432 -4.30 -35.77 -6.15
CA PHE A 432 -3.76 -34.75 -7.06
C PHE A 432 -3.38 -35.39 -8.40
N LYS A 433 -3.83 -34.81 -9.52
CA LYS A 433 -3.60 -35.31 -10.88
C LYS A 433 -2.20 -34.92 -11.36
N ILE A 434 -1.18 -35.64 -10.91
CA ILE A 434 0.24 -35.35 -11.18
C ILE A 434 0.51 -35.15 -12.68
N GLU A 435 0.10 -36.07 -13.54
CA GLU A 435 0.39 -35.97 -14.98
C GLU A 435 -0.36 -34.81 -15.67
N SER A 436 -1.58 -34.49 -15.23
CA SER A 436 -2.32 -33.31 -15.69
C SER A 436 -1.61 -32.02 -15.26
N ALA A 437 -1.14 -31.96 -14.01
CA ALA A 437 -0.41 -30.83 -13.47
C ALA A 437 0.93 -30.61 -14.20
N LYS A 438 1.69 -31.68 -14.50
CA LYS A 438 2.89 -31.63 -15.35
C LYS A 438 2.60 -31.10 -16.74
N HIS A 439 1.53 -31.58 -17.37
CA HIS A 439 1.12 -31.12 -18.69
C HIS A 439 0.80 -29.61 -18.68
N GLN A 440 0.02 -29.15 -17.70
CA GLN A 440 -0.31 -27.74 -17.55
C GLN A 440 0.92 -26.88 -17.24
N LEU A 441 1.83 -27.34 -16.38
CA LEU A 441 3.08 -26.66 -16.06
C LEU A 441 3.99 -26.50 -17.28
N ARG A 442 4.15 -27.56 -18.09
CA ARG A 442 4.86 -27.47 -19.38
C ARG A 442 4.19 -26.45 -20.31
N GLY A 443 2.86 -26.39 -20.32
CA GLY A 443 2.11 -25.36 -21.03
C GLY A 443 2.47 -23.93 -20.60
N TYR A 444 2.68 -23.69 -19.30
CA TYR A 444 3.17 -22.40 -18.81
C TYR A 444 4.58 -22.11 -19.29
N TRP A 445 5.51 -23.06 -19.24
CA TRP A 445 6.87 -22.85 -19.76
C TRP A 445 6.90 -22.59 -21.27
N GLU A 446 6.05 -23.27 -22.05
CA GLU A 446 5.91 -22.98 -23.49
C GLU A 446 5.37 -21.57 -23.74
N LEU A 447 4.39 -21.12 -22.95
CA LEU A 447 3.89 -19.75 -23.03
C LEU A 447 4.99 -18.74 -22.67
N GLU A 448 5.72 -18.99 -21.58
CA GLU A 448 6.85 -18.16 -21.15
C GLU A 448 7.91 -18.03 -22.24
N LYS A 449 8.34 -19.16 -22.83
CA LYS A 449 9.28 -19.18 -23.97
C LYS A 449 8.78 -18.35 -25.15
N LYS A 450 7.50 -18.52 -25.53
CA LYS A 450 6.90 -17.76 -26.64
C LYS A 450 6.85 -16.25 -26.35
N LEU A 451 6.51 -15.86 -25.14
CA LEU A 451 6.47 -14.45 -24.74
C LEU A 451 7.87 -13.83 -24.76
N LEU A 452 8.88 -14.53 -24.22
CA LEU A 452 10.27 -14.06 -24.27
C LEU A 452 10.80 -13.97 -25.69
N ALA A 453 10.54 -14.98 -26.52
CA ALA A 453 10.95 -14.98 -27.94
C ALA A 453 10.29 -13.85 -28.75
N ALA A 454 9.09 -13.42 -28.37
CA ALA A 454 8.40 -12.30 -29.01
C ALA A 454 8.99 -10.92 -28.64
N ILE A 455 9.89 -10.85 -27.65
CA ILE A 455 10.51 -9.60 -27.17
C ILE A 455 12.01 -9.65 -27.53
N PRO A 456 12.47 -8.93 -28.58
CA PRO A 456 13.83 -9.07 -29.12
C PRO A 456 14.97 -8.85 -28.10
N ASN A 457 14.74 -8.03 -27.08
CA ASN A 457 15.70 -7.81 -25.98
C ASN A 457 14.94 -7.51 -24.69
N TYR A 458 14.44 -8.57 -24.04
CA TYR A 458 13.66 -8.42 -22.80
C TYR A 458 14.43 -7.69 -21.70
N LYS A 459 15.74 -7.95 -21.56
CA LYS A 459 16.57 -7.29 -20.55
C LYS A 459 16.72 -5.79 -20.77
N ALA A 460 16.92 -5.35 -22.01
CA ALA A 460 16.95 -3.93 -22.33
C ALA A 460 15.58 -3.28 -22.07
N LEU A 461 14.49 -3.92 -22.52
CA LEU A 461 13.14 -3.44 -22.26
C LEU A 461 12.86 -3.33 -20.75
N LEU A 462 13.24 -4.34 -19.98
CA LEU A 462 13.14 -4.34 -18.52
C LEU A 462 13.93 -3.16 -17.92
N ALA A 463 15.15 -2.90 -18.38
CA ALA A 463 15.96 -1.77 -17.90
C ALA A 463 15.36 -0.40 -18.26
N GLU A 464 14.81 -0.25 -19.47
CA GLU A 464 14.14 0.97 -19.95
C GLU A 464 12.87 1.29 -19.16
N ARG A 465 12.11 0.26 -18.78
CA ARG A 465 10.91 0.40 -17.95
C ARG A 465 11.22 0.77 -16.49
N ARG A 466 12.50 0.78 -16.10
CA ARG A 466 12.99 1.17 -14.76
C ARG A 466 12.13 0.59 -13.62
N PRO A 467 11.99 -0.74 -13.54
CA PRO A 467 11.10 -1.40 -12.60
C PRO A 467 11.33 -1.01 -11.14
N GLY A 468 12.52 -0.50 -10.79
CA GLY A 468 12.86 0.18 -9.53
C GLY A 468 12.59 -0.67 -8.29
N LYS A 469 11.32 -0.79 -7.93
CA LYS A 469 10.76 -1.59 -6.84
C LYS A 469 10.28 -2.99 -7.25
N MET A 470 10.12 -3.32 -8.55
CA MET A 470 9.63 -4.65 -8.92
C MET A 470 10.61 -5.75 -8.51
N ARG A 471 10.07 -6.81 -7.92
CA ARG A 471 10.82 -7.99 -7.46
C ARG A 471 11.58 -8.61 -8.63
N VAL A 472 12.79 -9.08 -8.38
CA VAL A 472 13.54 -9.88 -9.36
C VAL A 472 12.92 -11.27 -9.39
N THR A 473 12.08 -11.55 -10.37
CA THR A 473 11.38 -12.84 -10.53
C THR A 473 12.00 -13.67 -11.66
N GLU A 474 12.81 -13.05 -12.52
CA GLU A 474 13.43 -13.68 -13.69
C GLU A 474 14.30 -14.90 -13.32
N CYS A 475 14.96 -14.84 -12.17
CA CYS A 475 15.80 -15.94 -11.68
C CYS A 475 15.06 -16.95 -10.79
N ALA A 476 13.85 -16.61 -10.32
CA ALA A 476 13.08 -17.40 -9.38
C ALA A 476 12.70 -18.75 -9.98
N SER A 477 13.19 -19.85 -9.38
CA SER A 477 13.03 -21.21 -9.91
C SER A 477 13.48 -21.33 -11.37
N VAL A 478 14.57 -20.62 -11.71
CA VAL A 478 15.33 -20.76 -12.96
C VAL A 478 16.80 -20.98 -12.62
N THR A 479 17.40 -20.02 -11.91
CA THR A 479 18.78 -20.10 -11.42
C THR A 479 18.90 -19.88 -9.92
N TYR A 480 17.81 -19.46 -9.27
CA TYR A 480 17.78 -19.08 -7.87
C TYR A 480 16.68 -19.83 -7.12
N ASP A 481 17.04 -20.46 -6.01
CA ASP A 481 16.10 -21.15 -5.12
C ASP A 481 15.52 -20.20 -4.08
N ASN A 482 14.37 -19.62 -4.40
CA ASN A 482 13.65 -18.73 -3.49
C ASN A 482 13.14 -19.45 -2.24
N LEU A 483 12.66 -20.69 -2.36
CA LEU A 483 12.10 -21.43 -1.23
C LEU A 483 13.19 -21.80 -0.22
N GLY A 484 14.28 -22.40 -0.70
CA GLY A 484 15.41 -22.76 0.15
C GLY A 484 16.02 -21.51 0.80
N HIS A 485 16.19 -20.44 0.02
CA HIS A 485 16.66 -19.15 0.52
C HIS A 485 15.78 -18.60 1.65
N ALA A 486 14.48 -18.44 1.38
CA ALA A 486 13.53 -17.86 2.32
C ALA A 486 13.36 -18.72 3.58
N THR A 487 13.42 -20.04 3.44
CA THR A 487 13.37 -20.98 4.57
C THR A 487 14.56 -20.78 5.50
N ILE A 488 15.79 -20.76 4.98
CA ILE A 488 17.00 -20.50 5.78
C ILE A 488 16.92 -19.11 6.43
N ALA A 489 16.56 -18.09 5.65
CA ALA A 489 16.45 -16.72 6.14
C ALA A 489 15.45 -16.59 7.28
N ARG A 490 14.30 -17.29 7.24
CA ARG A 490 13.29 -17.23 8.32
C ARG A 490 13.68 -18.06 9.55
N LEU A 491 14.51 -19.09 9.38
CA LEU A 491 14.96 -19.97 10.47
C LEU A 491 16.12 -19.40 11.30
N HIS A 492 16.76 -18.31 10.86
CA HIS A 492 17.90 -17.70 11.58
C HIS A 492 17.62 -17.42 13.07
N ARG A 493 16.35 -17.17 13.42
CA ARG A 493 15.89 -16.88 14.78
C ARG A 493 15.75 -18.11 15.69
N PHE A 494 15.85 -19.33 15.14
CA PHE A 494 15.67 -20.57 15.89
C PHE A 494 17.01 -21.34 15.99
N PRO A 495 17.77 -21.21 17.09
CA PRO A 495 19.12 -21.77 17.21
C PRO A 495 19.19 -23.28 16.98
N LYS A 496 18.19 -24.03 17.44
CA LYS A 496 18.09 -25.49 17.26
C LYS A 496 18.12 -25.87 15.77
N TRP A 497 17.26 -25.23 14.97
CA TRP A 497 17.14 -25.52 13.55
C TRP A 497 18.33 -24.99 12.75
N LYS A 498 18.91 -23.85 13.16
CA LYS A 498 20.19 -23.39 12.61
C LYS A 498 21.31 -24.42 12.80
N SER A 499 21.42 -24.98 14.01
CA SER A 499 22.39 -26.03 14.30
C SER A 499 22.14 -27.26 13.44
N TYR A 500 20.91 -27.77 13.40
CA TYR A 500 20.52 -28.92 12.59
C TYR A 500 20.92 -28.76 11.11
N LEU A 501 20.62 -27.61 10.51
CA LEU A 501 20.97 -27.33 9.11
C LEU A 501 22.48 -27.37 8.87
N LEU A 502 23.28 -26.90 9.82
CA LEU A 502 24.74 -26.89 9.72
C LEU A 502 25.40 -28.24 10.00
N THR A 503 24.82 -29.04 10.89
CA THR A 503 25.43 -30.29 11.34
C THR A 503 24.94 -31.50 10.55
N GLU A 504 23.66 -31.55 10.22
CA GLU A 504 23.02 -32.74 9.63
C GLU A 504 22.58 -32.54 8.17
N ARG A 505 22.43 -31.29 7.71
CA ARG A 505 21.95 -30.95 6.35
C ARG A 505 22.83 -29.95 5.63
N ARG A 506 24.11 -29.91 5.96
CA ARG A 506 25.09 -28.97 5.38
C ARG A 506 25.10 -29.02 3.85
N GLU A 507 25.06 -30.21 3.28
CA GLU A 507 25.06 -30.40 1.83
C GLU A 507 23.87 -29.69 1.15
N LEU A 508 22.67 -29.80 1.73
CA LEU A 508 21.49 -29.09 1.19
C LEU A 508 21.65 -27.57 1.30
N VAL A 509 22.26 -27.07 2.38
CA VAL A 509 22.59 -25.63 2.52
C VAL A 509 23.59 -25.20 1.45
N GLU A 510 24.61 -26.00 1.17
CA GLU A 510 25.60 -25.74 0.11
C GLU A 510 24.95 -25.77 -1.28
N GLN A 511 24.01 -26.69 -1.53
CA GLN A 511 23.20 -26.69 -2.76
C GLN A 511 22.38 -25.41 -2.90
N VAL A 512 21.70 -24.94 -1.84
CA VAL A 512 20.98 -23.66 -1.89
C VAL A 512 21.95 -22.48 -2.11
N ALA A 513 23.12 -22.48 -1.47
CA ALA A 513 24.16 -21.47 -1.68
C ALA A 513 24.66 -21.44 -3.13
N SER A 514 24.75 -22.59 -3.81
CA SER A 514 25.16 -22.70 -5.22
C SER A 514 24.20 -22.04 -6.22
N THR A 515 22.96 -21.76 -5.80
CA THR A 515 21.99 -20.96 -6.58
C THR A 515 22.19 -19.44 -6.39
N GLY A 516 23.08 -19.03 -5.48
CA GLY A 516 23.38 -17.63 -5.18
C GLY A 516 22.71 -17.09 -3.91
N SER A 517 22.12 -17.94 -3.08
CA SER A 517 21.44 -17.55 -1.83
C SER A 517 22.40 -16.91 -0.82
N TRP A 518 22.18 -15.63 -0.48
CA TRP A 518 22.98 -14.95 0.55
C TRP A 518 22.75 -15.53 1.94
N ALA A 519 21.52 -15.95 2.26
CA ALA A 519 21.18 -16.51 3.57
C ALA A 519 21.87 -17.86 3.81
N ALA A 520 22.02 -18.68 2.77
CA ALA A 520 22.76 -19.93 2.85
C ALA A 520 24.27 -19.69 3.02
N LYS A 521 24.85 -18.73 2.29
CA LYS A 521 26.25 -18.31 2.45
C LYS A 521 26.52 -17.81 3.87
N GLU A 522 25.69 -16.91 4.37
CA GLU A 522 25.81 -16.38 5.73
C GLU A 522 25.72 -17.50 6.77
N LEU A 523 24.80 -18.45 6.60
CA LEU A 523 24.69 -19.62 7.47
C LEU A 523 25.99 -20.43 7.49
N LEU A 524 26.62 -20.63 6.32
CA LEU A 524 27.90 -21.34 6.17
C LEU A 524 29.12 -20.54 6.66
N GLY A 525 28.93 -19.30 7.12
CA GLY A 525 30.01 -18.42 7.59
C GLY A 525 30.76 -17.70 6.46
N LEU A 526 30.19 -17.64 5.26
CA LEU A 526 30.72 -16.92 4.10
C LEU A 526 30.15 -15.49 4.04
N LYS A 527 30.88 -14.57 3.43
CA LYS A 527 30.37 -13.24 3.10
C LYS A 527 29.45 -13.31 1.89
N ILE A 528 28.59 -12.31 1.74
CA ILE A 528 27.61 -12.26 0.63
C ILE A 528 28.32 -12.22 -0.73
N GLU A 529 29.43 -11.47 -0.78
CA GLU A 529 30.25 -11.23 -1.96
C GLU A 529 31.15 -12.41 -2.33
N ASP A 530 31.34 -13.38 -1.42
CA ASP A 530 32.23 -14.51 -1.66
C ASP A 530 31.69 -15.35 -2.84
N GLU A 531 32.56 -15.69 -3.79
CA GLU A 531 32.19 -16.61 -4.87
C GLU A 531 31.92 -18.02 -4.31
N PHE A 532 30.87 -18.65 -4.82
CA PHE A 532 30.51 -20.03 -4.47
C PHE A 532 30.24 -20.82 -5.74
N PRO A 533 30.67 -22.11 -5.83
CA PRO A 533 30.44 -22.93 -7.01
C PRO A 533 28.97 -22.89 -7.45
N ARG A 534 28.73 -22.61 -8.73
CA ARG A 534 27.37 -22.53 -9.28
C ARG A 534 26.81 -23.93 -9.54
N MET A 535 25.53 -24.11 -9.25
CA MET A 535 24.78 -25.31 -9.61
C MET A 535 24.82 -25.52 -11.13
N LYS A 536 25.00 -26.77 -11.57
CA LYS A 536 25.06 -27.10 -13.00
C LYS A 536 23.66 -27.11 -13.63
N ASP A 537 23.60 -27.04 -14.96
CA ASP A 537 22.35 -27.03 -15.72
C ASP A 537 21.48 -28.27 -15.49
N ASP A 538 22.08 -29.45 -15.41
CA ASP A 538 21.40 -30.73 -15.13
C ASP A 538 20.71 -30.68 -13.77
N GLN A 539 21.42 -30.24 -12.73
CA GLN A 539 20.87 -30.09 -11.38
C GLN A 539 19.77 -29.03 -11.30
N LEU A 540 19.93 -27.89 -11.99
CA LEU A 540 18.92 -26.84 -12.06
C LEU A 540 17.67 -27.32 -12.83
N ALA A 541 17.86 -28.07 -13.92
CA ALA A 541 16.78 -28.59 -14.74
C ALA A 541 16.00 -29.66 -13.99
N ASP A 542 16.70 -30.57 -13.31
CA ASP A 542 16.07 -31.54 -12.41
C ASP A 542 15.22 -30.77 -11.40
N ARG A 543 15.83 -29.86 -10.64
CA ARG A 543 15.17 -29.09 -9.57
C ARG A 543 13.94 -28.32 -10.05
N PHE A 544 14.06 -27.51 -11.11
CA PHE A 544 13.05 -26.52 -11.49
C PHE A 544 12.27 -26.81 -12.77
N PHE A 545 12.74 -27.75 -13.61
CA PHE A 545 12.14 -28.04 -14.92
C PHE A 545 11.85 -29.53 -15.13
N LEU A 546 11.79 -30.32 -14.04
CA LEU A 546 11.50 -31.76 -14.09
C LEU A 546 12.47 -32.52 -15.03
N GLY A 547 13.72 -32.09 -15.05
CA GLY A 547 14.80 -32.65 -15.88
C GLY A 547 14.89 -32.08 -17.31
N ASP A 548 14.01 -31.14 -17.69
CA ASP A 548 14.03 -30.53 -19.03
C ASP A 548 15.09 -29.41 -19.13
N ILE A 549 16.30 -29.81 -19.52
CA ILE A 549 17.45 -28.92 -19.70
C ILE A 549 17.21 -27.91 -20.83
N ASP A 550 16.51 -28.30 -21.89
CA ASP A 550 16.29 -27.42 -23.05
C ASP A 550 15.33 -26.29 -22.69
N THR A 551 14.26 -26.59 -21.94
CA THR A 551 13.36 -25.55 -21.41
C THR A 551 14.07 -24.62 -20.42
N LEU A 552 14.90 -25.16 -19.51
CA LEU A 552 15.74 -24.34 -18.61
C LEU A 552 16.60 -23.36 -19.41
N ARG A 553 17.36 -23.87 -20.39
CA ARG A 553 18.29 -23.06 -21.18
C ARG A 553 17.55 -22.01 -22.00
N ALA A 554 16.45 -22.37 -22.64
CA ALA A 554 15.63 -21.44 -23.43
C ALA A 554 15.12 -20.28 -22.56
N ILE A 555 14.48 -20.57 -21.42
CA ILE A 555 13.95 -19.54 -20.52
C ILE A 555 15.07 -18.68 -19.94
N ARG A 556 16.14 -19.29 -19.44
CA ARG A 556 17.31 -18.56 -18.91
C ARG A 556 17.93 -17.63 -19.96
N SER A 557 18.05 -18.10 -21.20
CA SER A 557 18.56 -17.29 -22.30
C SER A 557 17.62 -16.14 -22.68
N GLY A 558 16.30 -16.34 -22.60
CA GLY A 558 15.33 -15.29 -22.90
C GLY A 558 15.35 -14.13 -21.89
N TYR A 559 15.78 -14.39 -20.65
CA TYR A 559 15.98 -13.35 -19.62
C TYR A 559 17.34 -12.66 -19.66
N SER A 560 18.32 -13.26 -20.35
CA SER A 560 19.72 -12.78 -20.41
C SER A 560 19.89 -11.66 -21.42
#